data_AF-A0AAX2RRC8-F1
#
_entry.id   AF-A0AAX2RRC8-F1
#
_cell.length_a   1.000
_cell.length_b   1.000
_cell.length_c   1.000
_cell.angle_alpha   90.00
_cell.angle_beta   90.00
_cell.angle_gamma   90.00
#
_symmetry.space_group_name_H-M   'P 1'
#
loop_
_entity.id
_entity.type
_entity.pdbx_description
1 polymer ?
#
loop_
_entity_poly.entity_id
_entity_poly.type
_entity_poly.pdbx_seq_one_letter_code
_entity_poly.pdbx_strand_id
1 'polypeptide(L)'
;MKVFVTLANAMGGLDFRGAHRTAPEPKAGERVLEVAVIGNQPDPQVVYIAQTYDRSMDVHNFEGVYGDYEPARAASGPRGVALKIEI
;
A
#
# COMPACT_ATOMS: atom_id res chain seq x y z
N MET A 1 6.33 6.50 11.63
CA MET A 1 7.02 5.21 11.36
C MET A 1 7.32 5.10 9.87
N LYS A 2 8.30 4.31 9.45
CA LYS A 2 8.54 3.98 8.05
C LYS A 2 8.42 2.47 7.84
N VAL A 3 7.99 2.05 6.66
CA VAL A 3 7.87 0.65 6.24
C VAL A 3 8.40 0.50 4.82
N PHE A 4 8.69 -0.73 4.41
CA PHE A 4 9.07 -1.05 3.06
C PHE A 4 7.88 -1.68 2.34
N VAL A 5 7.46 -1.10 1.21
CA VAL A 5 6.40 -1.65 0.37
C VAL A 5 7.00 -2.26 -0.88
N THR A 6 6.54 -3.46 -1.23
CA THR A 6 6.87 -4.14 -2.47
C THR A 6 5.77 -3.87 -3.47
N LEU A 7 6.13 -3.33 -4.63
CA LEU A 7 5.22 -2.98 -5.71
C LEU A 7 5.65 -3.67 -7.00
N ALA A 8 4.70 -4.00 -7.87
CA ALA A 8 4.98 -4.47 -9.22
C ALA A 8 4.16 -3.65 -10.23
N ASN A 9 4.67 -3.51 -11.45
CA ASN A 9 3.85 -2.94 -12.53
C ASN A 9 2.85 -4.01 -13.00
N ALA A 10 1.56 -3.73 -12.91
CA ALA A 10 0.51 -4.60 -13.44
C ALA A 10 -0.55 -3.76 -14.15
N MET A 11 -0.89 -4.15 -15.38
CA MET A 11 -1.95 -3.52 -16.20
C MET A 11 -1.81 -2.00 -16.39
N GLY A 12 -0.59 -1.44 -16.26
CA GLY A 12 -0.34 0.00 -16.39
C GLY A 12 -0.38 0.79 -15.07
N GLY A 13 -0.56 0.10 -13.94
CA GLY A 13 -0.49 0.69 -12.60
C GLY A 13 0.51 0.03 -11.66
N LEU A 14 0.63 0.63 -10.48
CA LEU A 14 1.48 0.17 -9.40
C LEU A 14 0.69 -0.73 -8.46
N ASP A 15 0.80 -2.03 -8.69
CA ASP A 15 0.13 -3.02 -7.88
C ASP A 15 0.91 -3.32 -6.58
N PHE A 16 0.18 -3.42 -5.48
CA PHE A 16 0.75 -3.69 -4.17
C PHE A 16 0.99 -5.19 -4.00
N ARG A 17 2.20 -5.57 -3.56
CA ARG A 17 2.60 -6.97 -3.35
C ARG A 17 2.88 -7.33 -1.90
N GLY A 18 3.27 -6.37 -1.07
CA GLY A 18 3.56 -6.61 0.34
C GLY A 18 4.04 -5.35 1.05
N ALA A 19 3.95 -5.38 2.38
CA ALA A 19 4.54 -4.38 3.26
C ALA A 19 5.37 -5.10 4.32
N HIS A 20 6.48 -4.49 4.73
CA HIS A 20 7.47 -5.11 5.60
C HIS A 20 8.08 -4.08 6.53
N ARG A 21 8.40 -4.48 7.76
CA ARG A 21 9.14 -3.62 8.69
C ARG A 21 10.60 -3.42 8.27
N THR A 22 11.21 -4.42 7.65
CA THR A 22 12.59 -4.39 7.13
C THR A 22 12.58 -4.55 5.62
N ALA A 23 13.55 -3.94 4.93
CA ALA A 23 13.63 -4.02 3.46
C ALA A 23 13.80 -5.49 3.02
N PRO A 24 12.85 -6.07 2.27
CA PRO A 24 13.06 -7.37 1.65
C PRO A 24 13.95 -7.25 0.41
N GLU A 25 14.49 -8.37 -0.05
CA GLU A 25 15.09 -8.45 -1.38
C GLU A 25 13.98 -8.37 -2.45
N PRO A 26 14.08 -7.47 -3.45
CA PRO A 26 13.10 -7.39 -4.52
C PRO A 26 13.16 -8.64 -5.41
N LYS A 27 11.99 -9.22 -5.74
CA LYS A 27 11.91 -10.26 -6.76
C LYS A 27 11.92 -9.67 -8.17
N ALA A 28 12.14 -10.51 -9.18
CA ALA A 28 12.13 -10.08 -10.57
C ALA A 28 10.80 -9.38 -10.94
N GLY A 29 10.90 -8.14 -11.44
CA GLY A 29 9.73 -7.33 -11.80
C GLY A 29 9.10 -6.55 -10.64
N GLU A 30 9.62 -6.69 -9.42
CA GLU A 30 9.19 -5.93 -8.25
C GLU A 30 10.17 -4.80 -7.92
N ARG A 31 9.67 -3.80 -7.21
CA ARG A 31 10.45 -2.73 -6.60
C ARG A 31 10.08 -2.58 -5.13
N VAL A 32 11.06 -2.32 -4.29
CA VAL A 32 10.87 -2.06 -2.86
C VAL A 32 11.05 -0.56 -2.62
N LEU A 33 10.07 0.07 -1.98
CA LEU A 33 10.10 1.49 -1.63
C LEU A 33 9.98 1.66 -0.12
N GLU A 34 10.85 2.48 0.47
CA GLU A 34 10.66 2.96 1.84
C GLU A 34 9.59 4.06 1.84
N VAL A 35 8.51 3.87 2.61
CA VAL A 35 7.36 4.77 2.67
C VAL A 35 7.06 5.13 4.13
N ALA A 36 6.77 6.40 4.38
CA ALA A 36 6.31 6.84 5.68
C ALA A 36 4.85 6.41 5.91
N VAL A 37 4.57 5.84 7.09
CA VAL A 37 3.20 5.55 7.52
C VAL A 37 2.51 6.87 7.86
N ILE A 38 1.38 7.14 7.22
CA ILE A 38 0.60 8.38 7.36
C ILE A 38 -0.40 8.26 8.52
N GLY A 39 -0.49 9.32 9.33
CA GLY A 39 -1.45 9.42 10.42
C GLY A 39 -1.02 8.72 11.71
N ASN A 40 -1.97 8.62 12.65
CA ASN A 40 -1.75 7.92 13.91
C ASN A 40 -1.68 6.40 13.66
N GLN A 41 -0.83 5.71 14.41
CA GLN A 41 -0.65 4.27 14.30
C GLN A 41 -0.76 3.63 15.69
N PRO A 42 -1.97 3.22 16.10
CA PRO A 42 -2.20 2.64 17.41
C PRO A 42 -1.46 1.32 17.62
N ASP A 43 -1.36 0.50 16.57
CA ASP A 43 -0.63 -0.75 16.56
C ASP A 43 0.54 -0.68 15.56
N PRO A 44 1.80 -0.69 16.01
CA PRO A 44 2.96 -0.61 15.12
C PRO A 44 3.11 -1.85 14.22
N GLN A 45 2.49 -2.98 14.55
CA GLN A 45 2.53 -4.22 13.75
C GLN A 45 1.49 -4.21 12.63
N VAL A 46 0.58 -3.25 12.61
CA VAL A 46 -0.49 -3.15 11.61
C VAL A 46 -0.32 -1.87 10.81
N VAL A 47 -0.48 -1.99 9.50
CA VAL A 47 -0.65 -0.86 8.59
C VAL A 47 -1.81 -1.10 7.65
N TYR A 48 -2.34 -0.01 7.09
CA TYR A 48 -3.41 -0.04 6.12
C TYR A 48 -2.94 0.53 4.79
N ILE A 49 -3.09 -0.24 3.72
CA ILE A 49 -2.68 0.14 2.37
C ILE A 49 -3.88 0.72 1.65
N ALA A 50 -3.77 1.96 1.19
CA ALA A 50 -4.76 2.54 0.29
C ALA A 50 -4.42 2.12 -1.15
N GLN A 51 -5.38 1.47 -1.82
CA GLN A 51 -5.31 1.20 -3.25
C GLN A 51 -6.48 1.88 -3.94
N THR A 52 -6.20 2.67 -4.96
CA THR A 52 -7.21 3.20 -5.88
C THR A 52 -7.46 2.18 -7.00
N TYR A 53 -8.67 2.22 -7.56
CA TYR A 53 -9.06 1.35 -8.66
C TYR A 53 -9.67 2.16 -9.80
N ASP A 54 -9.02 2.10 -10.96
CA ASP A 54 -9.55 2.64 -12.21
C ASP A 54 -10.16 1.52 -13.05
N ARG A 55 -11.49 1.44 -12.99
CA ARG A 55 -12.29 0.43 -13.70
C ARG A 55 -12.24 0.57 -15.23
N SER A 56 -11.93 1.75 -15.76
CA SER A 56 -11.88 1.94 -17.22
C SER A 56 -10.69 1.22 -17.86
N MET A 57 -9.63 1.04 -17.08
CA MET A 57 -8.39 0.39 -17.49
C MET A 57 -8.11 -0.92 -16.72
N ASP A 58 -8.99 -1.28 -15.77
CA ASP A 58 -8.84 -2.38 -14.83
C ASP A 58 -7.53 -2.31 -14.01
N VAL A 59 -7.19 -1.10 -13.53
CA VAL A 59 -5.90 -0.82 -12.90
C VAL A 59 -6.03 -0.62 -11.40
N HIS A 60 -5.25 -1.38 -10.64
CA HIS A 60 -4.98 -1.12 -9.23
C HIS A 60 -3.76 -0.23 -9.07
N ASN A 61 -3.88 0.82 -8.26
CA ASN A 61 -2.79 1.74 -7.98
C ASN A 61 -2.59 1.90 -6.48
N PHE A 62 -1.39 1.60 -6.01
CA PHE A 62 -0.93 1.93 -4.68
C PHE A 62 -0.92 3.44 -4.49
N GLU A 63 -1.64 3.91 -3.47
CA GLU A 63 -1.75 5.33 -3.12
C GLU A 63 -0.88 5.66 -1.90
N GLY A 64 -0.83 4.78 -0.90
CA GLY A 64 -0.04 5.03 0.31
C GLY A 64 -0.24 4.02 1.43
N VAL A 65 0.51 4.25 2.52
CA VAL A 65 0.45 3.46 3.76
C VAL A 65 -0.03 4.34 4.90
N TYR A 66 -0.97 3.84 5.68
CA TYR A 66 -1.61 4.56 6.79
C TYR A 66 -1.56 3.73 8.07
N GLY A 67 -1.53 4.41 9.21
CA GLY A 67 -1.54 3.76 10.52
C GLY A 67 -2.93 3.31 10.98
N ASP A 68 -3.98 3.78 10.31
CA ASP A 68 -5.38 3.52 10.65
C ASP A 68 -6.22 3.30 9.38
N TYR A 69 -7.34 2.58 9.54
CA TYR A 69 -8.23 2.16 8.47
C TYR A 69 -8.99 3.33 7.85
N GLU A 70 -9.59 4.20 8.64
CA GLU A 70 -10.44 5.28 8.13
C GLU A 70 -9.69 6.25 7.20
N PRO A 71 -8.47 6.74 7.54
CA PRO A 71 -7.66 7.53 6.62
C PRO A 71 -7.28 6.78 5.34
N ALA A 72 -6.93 5.49 5.43
CA ALA A 72 -6.63 4.67 4.26
C ALA A 72 -7.85 4.50 3.35
N ARG A 73 -9.03 4.28 3.95
CA ARG A 73 -10.29 4.12 3.23
C ARG A 73 -10.67 5.42 2.53
N ALA A 74 -10.53 6.55 3.19
CA ALA A 74 -10.75 7.87 2.58
C ALA A 74 -9.79 8.11 1.40
N ALA A 75 -8.50 7.83 1.57
CA ALA A 75 -7.50 8.00 0.52
C ALA A 75 -7.69 7.07 -0.68
N SER A 76 -8.17 5.85 -0.46
CA SER A 76 -8.50 4.91 -1.54
C SER A 76 -9.61 5.41 -2.48
N GLY A 77 -10.38 6.41 -2.04
CA GLY A 77 -11.46 7.01 -2.81
C GLY A 77 -12.69 6.10 -2.97
N PRO A 78 -13.73 6.55 -3.70
CA PRO A 78 -15.03 5.89 -3.73
C PRO A 78 -14.99 4.44 -4.24
N ARG A 79 -14.02 4.12 -5.10
CA ARG A 79 -13.89 2.83 -5.77
C ARG A 79 -12.65 2.03 -5.33
N GLY A 80 -11.81 2.59 -4.49
CA GLY A 80 -10.64 1.90 -3.97
C GLY A 80 -10.95 1.04 -2.75
N VAL A 81 -9.89 0.43 -2.22
CA VAL A 81 -9.93 -0.43 -1.05
C VAL A 81 -8.81 -0.03 -0.07
N ALA A 82 -9.09 -0.20 1.21
CA ALA A 82 -8.09 -0.17 2.27
C ALA A 82 -7.80 -1.60 2.73
N LEU A 83 -6.55 -2.05 2.61
CA LEU A 83 -6.13 -3.39 3.01
C LEU A 83 -5.39 -3.35 4.34
N LYS A 84 -5.83 -4.15 5.32
CA LYS A 84 -5.10 -4.35 6.57
C LYS A 84 -3.94 -5.32 6.35
N ILE A 85 -2.73 -4.92 6.72
CA ILE A 85 -1.51 -5.73 6.60
C ILE A 85 -0.80 -5.77 7.96
N GLU A 86 -0.37 -6.97 8.35
CA GLU A 86 0.51 -7.20 9.51
C GLU A 86 1.97 -7.27 9.03
N ILE A 87 2.89 -6.55 9.68
CA ILE A 87 4.25 -6.25 9.19
C ILE A 87 5.39 -6.54 10.18
#